data_AF-A0A2E0KPI3-F1
#
_entry.id   AF-A0A2E0KPI3-F1
#
_cell.length_a   1.000
_cell.length_b   1.000
_cell.length_c   1.000
_cell.angle_alpha   90.00
_cell.angle_beta   90.00
_cell.angle_gamma   90.00
#
_symmetry.space_group_name_H-M   'P 1'
#
loop_
_entity.id
_entity.type
_entity.pdbx_description
1 polymer ?
#
loop_
_entity_poly.entity_id
_entity_poly.type
_entity_poly.pdbx_seq_one_letter_code
_entity_poly.pdbx_strand_id
1 'polypeptide(L)'
;MFLNNLRFYIISILFIFFHITIFSQRNILEDNRKIFEEARKKQQELFNLYSTDFLAWKDKVDLSKITLDPEKAKPNNYDIIIDDRTKIIDEVNKYIGVPYLWGGNNPDAFDCSGLVQWTLKKTHNITIPRTTYLQYNKWFNNFNSNLSMIQKGDLIYFSTYGKNPVSHVGIYVGNNKFVHAPRSNKNVMTSKISGYWKNNFIGFISTELILN
;
A
#
# COMPACT_ATOMS: atom_id res chain seq x y z
N MET A 1 52.39 22.10 -25.94
CA MET A 1 51.51 22.66 -24.89
C MET A 1 50.06 22.13 -24.97
N PHE A 2 49.46 22.03 -26.16
CA PHE A 2 48.06 21.56 -26.36
C PHE A 2 47.80 20.09 -25.96
N LEU A 3 48.71 19.17 -26.31
CA LEU A 3 48.57 17.73 -26.03
C LEU A 3 48.61 17.39 -24.53
N ASN A 4 49.36 18.15 -23.73
CA ASN A 4 49.42 17.94 -22.28
C ASN A 4 48.11 18.36 -21.61
N ASN A 5 47.51 19.49 -22.00
CA ASN A 5 46.23 19.95 -21.46
C ASN A 5 45.07 18.99 -21.79
N LEU A 6 45.05 18.43 -23.01
CA LEU A 6 44.05 17.44 -23.40
C LEU A 6 44.16 16.16 -22.56
N ARG A 7 45.40 15.72 -22.28
CA ARG A 7 45.68 14.53 -21.47
C ARG A 7 45.24 14.72 -20.01
N PHE A 8 45.47 15.91 -19.43
CA PHE A 8 44.95 16.25 -18.10
C PHE A 8 43.42 16.26 -18.06
N TYR A 9 42.76 16.79 -19.10
CA TYR A 9 41.30 16.84 -19.17
C TYR A 9 40.67 15.45 -19.22
N ILE A 10 41.25 14.53 -20.02
CA ILE A 10 40.77 13.14 -20.13
C ILE A 10 40.94 12.39 -18.81
N ILE A 11 42.08 12.56 -18.12
CA ILE A 11 42.32 11.94 -16.81
C ILE A 11 41.31 12.46 -15.77
N SER A 12 41.04 13.77 -15.75
CA SER A 12 40.04 14.36 -14.86
C SER A 12 38.62 13.85 -15.13
N ILE A 13 38.21 13.71 -16.39
CA ILE A 13 36.89 13.18 -16.77
C ILE A 13 36.76 11.71 -16.33
N LEU A 14 37.78 10.88 -16.58
CA LEU A 14 37.79 9.47 -16.16
C LEU A 14 37.73 9.35 -14.64
N PHE A 15 38.40 10.22 -13.90
CA PHE A 15 38.37 10.25 -12.43
C PHE A 15 36.98 10.63 -11.91
N ILE A 16 36.33 11.63 -12.51
CA ILE A 16 34.95 12.04 -12.18
C ILE A 16 33.98 10.89 -12.48
N PHE A 17 34.10 10.25 -13.65
CA PHE A 17 33.24 9.14 -14.04
C PHE A 17 33.37 7.96 -13.07
N PHE A 18 34.61 7.60 -12.72
CA PHE A 18 34.90 6.55 -11.74
C PHE A 18 34.29 6.87 -10.36
N HIS A 19 34.38 8.11 -9.90
CA HIS A 19 33.78 8.55 -8.64
C HIS A 19 32.24 8.51 -8.66
N ILE A 20 31.62 8.93 -9.77
CA ILE A 20 30.17 8.87 -9.95
C ILE A 20 29.68 7.42 -9.95
N THR A 21 30.38 6.51 -10.64
CA THR A 21 30.04 5.08 -10.66
C THR A 21 30.16 4.46 -9.27
N ILE A 22 31.24 4.75 -8.53
CA ILE A 22 31.41 4.27 -7.15
C ILE A 22 30.30 4.82 -6.23
N PHE A 23 29.96 6.11 -6.36
CA PHE A 23 28.92 6.73 -5.55
C PHE A 23 27.53 6.13 -5.84
N SER A 24 27.22 5.89 -7.12
CA SER A 24 25.98 5.22 -7.54
C SER A 24 25.90 3.78 -7.01
N GLN A 25 26.98 3.00 -7.12
CA GLN A 25 27.04 1.65 -6.58
C GLN A 25 26.88 1.62 -5.05
N ARG A 26 27.46 2.58 -4.33
CA ARG A 26 27.27 2.70 -2.87
C ARG A 26 25.82 2.96 -2.50
N ASN A 27 25.11 3.83 -3.22
CA ASN A 27 23.70 4.09 -2.95
C ASN A 27 22.82 2.86 -3.20
N ILE A 28 23.07 2.12 -4.28
CA ILE A 28 22.37 0.87 -4.58
C ILE A 28 22.62 -0.18 -3.49
N LEU A 29 23.85 -0.31 -3.02
CA LEU A 29 24.21 -1.23 -1.92
C LEU A 29 23.51 -0.84 -0.61
N GLU A 30 23.39 0.45 -0.31
CA GLU A 30 22.69 0.94 0.88
C GLU A 30 21.17 0.68 0.82
N ASP A 31 20.54 0.88 -0.33
CA ASP A 31 19.11 0.59 -0.49
C ASP A 31 18.83 -0.92 -0.44
N ASN A 32 19.68 -1.73 -1.09
CA ASN A 32 19.60 -3.19 -0.96
C ASN A 32 19.81 -3.64 0.49
N ARG A 33 20.76 -3.05 1.21
CA ARG A 33 20.97 -3.33 2.64
C ARG A 33 19.72 -3.04 3.46
N LYS A 34 19.05 -1.92 3.24
CA LYS A 34 17.78 -1.61 3.94
C LYS A 34 16.69 -2.63 3.67
N ILE A 35 16.55 -3.07 2.41
CA ILE A 35 15.58 -4.12 2.03
C ILE A 35 15.90 -5.43 2.77
N PHE A 36 17.18 -5.83 2.80
CA PHE A 36 17.62 -7.02 3.52
C PHE A 36 17.38 -6.93 5.03
N GLU A 37 17.66 -5.78 5.65
CA GLU A 37 17.41 -5.58 7.08
C GLU A 37 15.91 -5.60 7.41
N GLU A 38 15.06 -5.01 6.56
CA GLU A 38 13.61 -5.08 6.74
C GLU A 38 13.07 -6.51 6.59
N ALA A 39 13.58 -7.26 5.60
CA ALA A 39 13.24 -8.66 5.41
C ALA A 39 13.68 -9.52 6.60
N ARG A 40 14.90 -9.30 7.10
CA ARG A 40 15.43 -9.98 8.30
C ARG A 40 14.59 -9.70 9.53
N LYS A 41 14.18 -8.44 9.73
CA LYS A 41 13.32 -8.05 10.85
C LYS A 41 11.96 -8.73 10.78
N LYS A 42 11.32 -8.77 9.61
CA LYS A 42 10.05 -9.50 9.41
C LYS A 42 10.21 -10.99 9.67
N GLN A 43 11.31 -11.59 9.21
CA GLN A 43 11.62 -13.00 9.47
C GLN A 43 11.77 -13.28 10.98
N GLN A 44 12.45 -12.38 11.70
CA GLN A 44 12.63 -12.49 13.15
C GLN A 44 11.30 -12.32 13.90
N GLU A 45 10.45 -11.37 13.49
CA GLU A 45 9.12 -11.16 14.06
C GLU A 45 8.21 -12.38 13.86
N LEU A 46 8.22 -12.96 12.66
CA LEU A 46 7.50 -14.22 12.37
C LEU A 46 8.03 -15.36 13.22
N PHE A 47 9.35 -15.54 13.30
CA PHE A 47 9.95 -16.58 14.13
C PHE A 47 9.54 -16.44 15.60
N ASN A 48 9.57 -15.22 16.14
CA ASN A 48 9.16 -14.95 17.52
C ASN A 48 7.68 -15.27 17.74
N LEU A 49 6.80 -14.88 16.80
CA LEU A 49 5.37 -15.18 16.85
C LEU A 49 5.13 -16.70 16.90
N TYR A 50 5.67 -17.44 15.94
CA TYR A 50 5.53 -18.90 15.90
C TYR A 50 6.18 -19.60 17.10
N SER A 51 7.31 -19.09 17.60
CA SER A 51 7.95 -19.66 18.78
C SER A 51 7.09 -19.50 20.03
N THR A 52 6.36 -18.38 20.16
CA THR A 52 5.48 -18.13 21.30
C THR A 52 4.27 -19.06 21.27
N ASP A 53 3.64 -19.21 20.09
CA ASP A 53 2.53 -20.14 19.90
C ASP A 53 2.95 -21.59 20.12
N PHE A 54 4.13 -21.96 19.60
CA PHE A 54 4.71 -23.28 19.82
C PHE A 54 4.96 -23.54 21.31
N LEU A 55 5.57 -22.59 22.04
CA LEU A 55 5.82 -22.73 23.48
C LEU A 55 4.53 -22.82 24.30
N ALA A 56 3.46 -22.14 23.88
CA ALA A 56 2.15 -22.19 24.54
C ALA A 56 1.39 -23.51 24.29
N TRP A 57 1.73 -24.23 23.21
CA TRP A 57 1.03 -25.43 22.77
C TRP A 57 1.84 -26.73 22.93
N LYS A 58 3.17 -26.68 22.98
CA LYS A 58 4.06 -27.85 23.02
C LYS A 58 3.77 -28.82 24.17
N ASP A 59 3.27 -28.31 25.30
CA ASP A 59 2.97 -29.12 26.48
C ASP A 59 1.52 -29.63 26.48
N LYS A 60 0.68 -29.11 25.56
CA LYS A 60 -0.71 -29.54 25.35
C LYS A 60 -0.83 -30.66 24.33
N VAL A 61 0.26 -30.98 23.61
CA VAL A 61 0.29 -32.03 22.61
C VAL A 61 1.44 -32.99 22.84
N ASP A 62 1.10 -34.27 22.83
CA ASP A 62 2.05 -35.36 22.95
C ASP A 62 2.83 -35.51 21.63
N LEU A 63 3.95 -34.80 21.55
CA LEU A 63 4.82 -34.78 20.37
C LEU A 63 5.35 -36.16 19.99
N SER A 64 5.37 -37.13 20.92
CA SER A 64 5.81 -38.51 20.65
C SER A 64 4.84 -39.29 19.75
N LYS A 65 3.59 -38.82 19.66
CA LYS A 65 2.55 -39.39 18.79
C LYS A 65 2.46 -38.69 17.43
N ILE A 66 3.20 -37.59 17.23
CA ILE A 66 3.26 -36.91 15.94
C ILE A 66 4.31 -37.61 15.09
N THR A 67 3.85 -38.40 14.12
CA THR A 67 4.72 -38.89 13.04
C THR A 67 4.70 -37.87 11.91
N LEU A 68 5.76 -37.06 11.79
CA LEU A 68 5.92 -36.14 10.67
C LEU A 68 6.32 -36.95 9.42
N ASP A 69 5.45 -36.98 8.44
CA ASP A 69 5.70 -37.55 7.11
C ASP A 69 5.88 -36.38 6.12
N PRO A 70 7.12 -36.02 5.75
CA PRO A 70 7.39 -34.86 4.90
C PRO A 70 6.80 -34.97 3.50
N GLU A 71 6.56 -36.19 3.00
CA GLU A 71 5.97 -36.41 1.67
C GLU A 71 4.44 -36.29 1.70
N LYS A 72 3.82 -36.55 2.85
CA LYS A 72 2.38 -36.29 3.10
C LYS A 72 2.10 -34.92 3.67
N ALA A 73 3.13 -34.17 4.06
CA ALA A 73 3.01 -32.77 4.38
C ALA A 73 2.59 -32.04 3.10
N LYS A 74 1.28 -31.88 2.91
CA LYS A 74 0.75 -30.83 2.03
C LYS A 74 1.37 -29.53 2.54
N PRO A 75 1.86 -28.62 1.68
CA PRO A 75 2.26 -27.30 2.14
C PRO A 75 1.11 -26.80 3.00
N ASN A 76 1.41 -26.48 4.26
CA ASN A 76 0.42 -25.88 5.13
C ASN A 76 0.06 -24.58 4.44
N ASN A 77 -1.04 -24.60 3.68
CA ASN A 77 -1.73 -23.41 3.27
C ASN A 77 -2.41 -22.93 4.56
N TYR A 78 -1.59 -22.49 5.52
CA TYR A 78 -1.88 -21.21 6.13
C TYR A 78 -2.01 -20.30 4.92
N ASP A 79 -3.22 -20.21 4.36
CA ASP A 79 -3.71 -18.92 3.94
C ASP A 79 -3.31 -18.06 5.12
N ILE A 80 -2.21 -17.31 4.97
CA ILE A 80 -1.87 -16.27 5.91
C ILE A 80 -3.22 -15.58 6.06
N ILE A 81 -3.81 -15.62 7.26
CA ILE A 81 -5.06 -14.93 7.50
C ILE A 81 -4.67 -13.45 7.46
N ILE A 82 -4.40 -12.98 6.25
CA ILE A 82 -4.19 -11.60 5.90
C ILE A 82 -5.57 -11.05 6.15
N ASP A 83 -5.65 -10.23 7.18
CA ASP A 83 -6.89 -9.55 7.51
C ASP A 83 -7.40 -8.83 6.26
N ASP A 84 -8.72 -8.79 6.09
CA ASP A 84 -9.31 -8.29 4.85
C ASP A 84 -8.92 -6.84 4.55
N ARG A 85 -8.68 -6.03 5.59
CA ARG A 85 -8.18 -4.66 5.46
C ARG A 85 -6.77 -4.64 4.86
N THR A 86 -5.87 -5.54 5.28
CA THR A 86 -4.53 -5.68 4.70
C THR A 86 -4.59 -6.13 3.25
N LYS A 87 -5.50 -7.04 2.87
CA LYS A 87 -5.70 -7.39 1.44
C LYS A 87 -6.05 -6.15 0.60
N ILE A 88 -6.98 -5.32 1.09
CA ILE A 88 -7.38 -4.07 0.43
C ILE A 88 -6.19 -3.11 0.28
N ILE A 89 -5.39 -2.96 1.32
CA ILE A 89 -4.22 -2.07 1.32
C ILE A 89 -3.13 -2.56 0.37
N ASP A 90 -2.79 -3.85 0.43
CA ASP A 90 -1.78 -4.44 -0.45
C ASP A 90 -2.21 -4.36 -1.91
N GLU A 91 -3.50 -4.56 -2.18
CA GLU A 91 -4.05 -4.44 -3.52
C GLU A 91 -4.01 -2.99 -4.04
N VAL A 92 -4.48 -2.00 -3.27
CA VAL A 92 -4.50 -0.60 -3.76
C VAL A 92 -3.07 -0.06 -3.98
N ASN A 93 -2.10 -0.50 -3.17
CA ASN A 93 -0.71 -0.07 -3.27
C ASN A 93 -0.05 -0.49 -4.60
N LYS A 94 -0.49 -1.60 -5.23
CA LYS A 94 0.02 -2.05 -6.54
C LYS A 94 -0.21 -1.03 -7.64
N TYR A 95 -1.22 -0.17 -7.49
CA TYR A 95 -1.62 0.78 -8.51
C TYR A 95 -0.98 2.16 -8.34
N ILE A 96 -0.16 2.38 -7.31
CA ILE A 96 0.60 3.63 -7.17
C ILE A 96 1.46 3.85 -8.42
N GLY A 97 1.32 5.02 -9.04
CA GLY A 97 1.99 5.36 -10.30
C GLY A 97 1.12 5.15 -11.55
N VAL A 98 0.00 4.45 -11.48
CA VAL A 98 -0.95 4.31 -12.60
C VAL A 98 -1.57 5.68 -12.95
N PRO A 99 -1.68 6.07 -14.22
CA PRO A 99 -2.25 7.36 -14.61
C PRO A 99 -3.69 7.58 -14.15
N TYR A 100 -4.03 8.84 -13.87
CA TYR A 100 -5.43 9.23 -13.71
C TYR A 100 -6.12 9.37 -15.07
N LEU A 101 -7.32 8.82 -15.19
CA LEU A 101 -8.24 9.08 -16.31
C LEU A 101 -9.67 9.21 -15.77
N TRP A 102 -10.37 10.28 -16.13
CA TRP A 102 -11.78 10.43 -15.78
C TRP A 102 -12.60 9.28 -16.38
N GLY A 103 -13.37 8.56 -15.55
CA GLY A 103 -14.08 7.35 -15.99
C GLY A 103 -13.20 6.09 -16.00
N GLY A 104 -11.90 6.19 -15.73
CA GLY A 104 -10.99 5.06 -15.61
C GLY A 104 -11.33 4.16 -14.43
N ASN A 105 -11.28 2.84 -14.65
CA ASN A 105 -11.67 1.82 -13.67
C ASN A 105 -10.90 0.50 -13.84
N ASN A 106 -9.71 0.55 -14.44
CA ASN A 106 -8.86 -0.61 -14.66
C ASN A 106 -7.36 -0.23 -14.55
N PRO A 107 -6.43 -1.21 -14.53
CA PRO A 107 -5.01 -0.94 -14.32
C PRO A 107 -4.30 -0.10 -15.38
N ASP A 108 -4.93 0.17 -16.53
CA ASP A 108 -4.38 1.07 -17.53
C ASP A 108 -4.53 2.54 -17.07
N ALA A 109 -5.67 2.86 -16.45
CA ALA A 109 -5.92 4.16 -15.82
C ALA A 109 -7.14 4.16 -14.87
N PHE A 110 -7.08 4.97 -13.82
CA PHE A 110 -8.13 5.08 -12.81
C PHE A 110 -8.64 6.50 -12.59
N ASP A 111 -9.93 6.67 -12.28
CA ASP A 111 -10.40 7.78 -11.45
C ASP A 111 -10.51 7.37 -9.97
N CYS A 112 -10.84 8.31 -9.09
CA CYS A 112 -10.85 8.08 -7.65
C CYS A 112 -11.79 6.94 -7.24
N SER A 113 -13.05 6.98 -7.70
CA SER A 113 -14.05 5.96 -7.42
C SER A 113 -13.79 4.63 -8.13
N GLY A 114 -13.19 4.67 -9.32
CA GLY A 114 -12.82 3.50 -10.12
C GLY A 114 -11.69 2.71 -9.47
N LEU A 115 -10.70 3.39 -8.88
CA LEU A 115 -9.63 2.74 -8.11
C LEU A 115 -10.19 1.96 -6.91
N VAL A 116 -11.09 2.59 -6.15
CA VAL A 116 -11.72 1.94 -4.98
C VAL A 116 -12.57 0.75 -5.40
N GLN A 117 -13.41 0.92 -6.43
CA GLN A 117 -14.25 -0.14 -6.96
C GLN A 117 -13.42 -1.33 -7.45
N TRP A 118 -12.34 -1.06 -8.18
CA TRP A 118 -11.43 -2.09 -8.67
C TRP A 118 -10.76 -2.85 -7.53
N THR A 119 -10.25 -2.13 -6.53
CA THR A 119 -9.58 -2.72 -5.36
C THR A 119 -10.50 -3.71 -4.65
N LEU A 120 -11.72 -3.29 -4.29
CA LEU A 120 -12.68 -4.15 -3.59
C LEU A 120 -13.16 -5.33 -4.44
N LYS A 121 -13.30 -5.12 -5.75
CA LYS A 121 -13.61 -6.22 -6.69
C LYS A 121 -12.48 -7.24 -6.76
N LYS A 122 -11.23 -6.80 -6.74
CA LYS A 122 -10.06 -7.70 -6.81
C LYS A 122 -9.83 -8.47 -5.52
N THR A 123 -10.03 -7.85 -4.36
CA THR A 123 -9.75 -8.51 -3.08
C THR A 123 -10.91 -9.38 -2.58
N HIS A 124 -12.16 -8.97 -2.82
CA HIS A 124 -13.34 -9.62 -2.23
C HIS A 124 -14.45 -9.91 -3.23
N ASN A 125 -14.23 -9.68 -4.54
CA ASN A 125 -15.26 -9.82 -5.57
C ASN A 125 -16.53 -8.96 -5.31
N ILE A 126 -16.37 -7.87 -4.55
CA ILE A 126 -17.48 -6.96 -4.21
C ILE A 126 -17.55 -5.84 -5.25
N THR A 127 -18.73 -5.66 -5.84
CA THR A 127 -19.00 -4.55 -6.76
C THR A 127 -19.77 -3.46 -6.03
N ILE A 128 -19.13 -2.30 -5.88
CA ILE A 128 -19.75 -1.09 -5.31
C ILE A 128 -20.19 -0.13 -6.43
N PRO A 129 -21.04 0.88 -6.14
CA PRO A 129 -21.45 1.86 -7.15
C PRO A 129 -20.27 2.56 -7.85
N ARG A 130 -20.46 2.99 -9.10
CA ARG A 130 -19.37 3.47 -9.94
C ARG A 130 -18.81 4.84 -9.53
N THR A 131 -19.65 5.77 -9.09
CA THR A 131 -19.23 7.15 -8.83
C THR A 131 -19.07 7.42 -7.35
N THR A 132 -18.18 8.34 -7.00
CA THR A 132 -17.92 8.74 -5.60
C THR A 132 -19.21 9.08 -4.85
N TYR A 133 -20.10 9.85 -5.48
CA TYR A 133 -21.37 10.27 -4.88
C TYR A 133 -22.28 9.07 -4.59
N LEU A 134 -22.38 8.12 -5.52
CA LEU A 134 -23.21 6.92 -5.30
C LEU A 134 -22.61 5.97 -4.26
N GLN A 135 -21.28 5.86 -4.21
CA GLN A 135 -20.59 5.09 -3.15
C GLN A 135 -20.88 5.69 -1.79
N TYR A 136 -20.74 7.02 -1.65
CA TYR A 136 -21.08 7.73 -0.43
C TYR A 136 -22.56 7.55 -0.04
N ASN A 137 -23.49 7.81 -0.97
CA ASN A 137 -24.92 7.74 -0.69
C ASN A 137 -25.37 6.33 -0.25
N LYS A 138 -24.75 5.27 -0.77
CA LYS A 138 -25.11 3.89 -0.43
C LYS A 138 -24.98 3.59 1.07
N TRP A 139 -24.01 4.19 1.76
CA TRP A 139 -23.77 3.99 3.19
C TRP A 139 -23.78 5.30 3.98
N PHE A 140 -24.52 6.30 3.50
CA PHE A 140 -24.54 7.64 4.11
C PHE A 140 -24.90 7.60 5.61
N ASN A 141 -25.85 6.75 6.01
CA ASN A 141 -26.27 6.61 7.41
C ASN A 141 -25.20 6.01 8.33
N ASN A 142 -24.14 5.41 7.77
CA ASN A 142 -23.03 4.81 8.51
C ASN A 142 -21.75 5.64 8.41
N PHE A 143 -21.86 6.86 7.87
CA PHE A 143 -20.73 7.74 7.66
C PHE A 143 -20.24 8.33 8.99
N ASN A 144 -18.94 8.28 9.24
CA ASN A 144 -18.33 8.80 10.46
C ASN A 144 -17.37 9.95 10.13
N SER A 145 -17.55 11.09 10.78
CA SER A 145 -16.71 12.29 10.62
C SER A 145 -15.60 12.42 11.66
N ASN A 146 -15.55 11.53 12.66
CA ASN A 146 -14.50 11.52 13.66
C ASN A 146 -13.24 10.80 13.12
N LEU A 147 -12.34 11.58 12.51
CA LEU A 147 -11.09 11.08 11.93
C LEU A 147 -10.24 10.24 12.91
N SER A 148 -10.37 10.41 14.23
CA SER A 148 -9.64 9.58 15.20
C SER A 148 -10.08 8.11 15.24
N MET A 149 -11.26 7.80 14.72
CA MET A 149 -11.83 6.45 14.67
C MET A 149 -11.51 5.70 13.36
N ILE A 150 -10.86 6.35 12.39
CA ILE A 150 -10.61 5.76 11.09
C ILE A 150 -9.60 4.60 11.20
N GLN A 151 -9.88 3.51 10.50
CA GLN A 151 -9.05 2.33 10.48
C GLN A 151 -8.51 2.05 9.08
N LYS A 152 -7.33 1.42 9.03
CA LYS A 152 -6.69 0.95 7.80
C LYS A 152 -7.68 0.18 6.92
N GLY A 153 -7.75 0.49 5.63
CA GLY A 153 -8.72 -0.07 4.70
C GLY A 153 -9.96 0.80 4.48
N ASP A 154 -10.36 1.65 5.44
CA ASP A 154 -11.59 2.44 5.33
C ASP A 154 -11.60 3.35 4.09
N LEU A 155 -12.81 3.55 3.54
CA LEU A 155 -13.02 4.48 2.43
C LEU A 155 -13.14 5.89 2.99
N ILE A 156 -12.25 6.78 2.60
CA ILE A 156 -12.18 8.17 3.06
C ILE A 156 -12.67 9.13 1.99
N TYR A 157 -13.53 10.08 2.36
CA TYR A 157 -14.26 10.96 1.45
C TYR A 157 -13.95 12.44 1.66
N PHE A 158 -13.88 13.20 0.56
CA PHE A 158 -13.53 14.61 0.56
C PHE A 158 -14.42 15.46 -0.38
N SER A 159 -14.48 16.76 -0.08
CA SER A 159 -15.17 17.80 -0.87
C SER A 159 -14.17 18.66 -1.65
N THR A 160 -13.71 18.20 -2.81
CA THR A 160 -12.64 18.87 -3.57
C THR A 160 -13.13 19.96 -4.54
N TYR A 161 -14.43 20.04 -4.81
CA TYR A 161 -15.04 21.04 -5.71
C TYR A 161 -15.83 22.16 -5.00
N GLY A 162 -15.73 22.31 -3.67
CA GLY A 162 -16.47 23.32 -2.89
C GLY A 162 -17.24 22.73 -1.70
N LYS A 163 -18.13 23.49 -1.05
CA LYS A 163 -18.97 23.00 0.06
C LYS A 163 -20.10 22.11 -0.48
N ASN A 164 -20.05 20.81 -0.19
CA ASN A 164 -21.07 19.77 -0.49
C ASN A 164 -21.67 19.84 -1.91
N PRO A 165 -21.39 18.86 -2.79
CA PRO A 165 -21.37 17.43 -2.45
C PRO A 165 -19.97 16.77 -2.39
N VAL A 166 -19.92 15.58 -1.77
CA VAL A 166 -18.77 14.67 -1.81
C VAL A 166 -18.33 14.46 -3.26
N SER A 167 -17.04 14.66 -3.52
CA SER A 167 -16.49 14.64 -4.89
C SER A 167 -15.26 13.76 -5.05
N HIS A 168 -14.61 13.39 -3.95
CA HIS A 168 -13.39 12.59 -4.00
C HIS A 168 -13.39 11.48 -2.96
N VAL A 169 -12.80 10.33 -3.30
CA VAL A 169 -12.64 9.17 -2.41
C VAL A 169 -11.22 8.60 -2.50
N GLY A 170 -10.76 7.96 -1.44
CA GLY A 170 -9.56 7.13 -1.40
C GLY A 170 -9.65 6.04 -0.35
N ILE A 171 -8.59 5.25 -0.22
CA ILE A 171 -8.48 4.17 0.79
C ILE A 171 -7.46 4.60 1.84
N TYR A 172 -7.86 4.62 3.11
CA TYR A 172 -6.97 4.94 4.22
C TYR A 172 -5.95 3.82 4.44
N VAL A 173 -4.67 4.15 4.46
CA VAL A 173 -3.57 3.17 4.61
C VAL A 173 -2.82 3.31 5.94
N GLY A 174 -3.38 4.08 6.88
CA GLY A 174 -2.78 4.32 8.20
C GLY A 174 -1.87 5.55 8.24
N ASN A 175 -1.41 5.91 9.44
CA ASN A 175 -0.48 7.01 9.67
C ASN A 175 -0.92 8.36 9.05
N ASN A 176 -2.21 8.68 9.09
CA ASN A 176 -2.80 9.84 8.43
C ASN A 176 -2.51 9.89 6.91
N LYS A 177 -2.40 8.73 6.26
CA LYS A 177 -2.17 8.61 4.81
C LYS A 177 -3.27 7.82 4.14
N PHE A 178 -3.51 8.12 2.87
CA PHE A 178 -4.47 7.42 2.04
C PHE A 178 -3.98 7.33 0.59
N VAL A 179 -4.39 6.28 -0.11
CA VAL A 179 -4.10 6.08 -1.55
C VAL A 179 -5.32 6.48 -2.36
N HIS A 180 -5.09 7.20 -3.45
CA HIS A 180 -6.16 7.71 -4.32
C HIS A 180 -5.64 8.03 -5.72
N ALA A 181 -6.54 8.10 -6.69
CA ALA A 181 -6.31 8.68 -8.02
C ALA A 181 -6.81 10.14 -8.02
N PRO A 182 -5.93 11.16 -7.91
CA PRO A 182 -6.33 12.52 -7.52
C PRO A 182 -7.09 13.33 -8.57
N ARG A 183 -6.56 13.44 -9.78
CA ARG A 183 -7.06 14.30 -10.88
C ARG A 183 -6.23 14.12 -12.14
N SER A 184 -6.70 14.69 -13.25
CA SER A 184 -5.96 14.74 -14.52
C SER A 184 -4.53 15.27 -14.37
N ASN A 185 -3.62 14.74 -15.18
CA ASN A 185 -2.18 15.01 -15.19
C ASN A 185 -1.45 14.60 -13.89
N LYS A 186 -2.02 13.65 -13.16
CA LYS A 186 -1.41 13.02 -11.99
C LYS A 186 -1.66 11.52 -12.05
N ASN A 187 -0.96 10.80 -11.19
CA ASN A 187 -1.07 9.35 -11.09
C ASN A 187 -1.67 8.99 -9.73
N VAL A 188 -2.11 7.75 -9.58
CA VAL A 188 -2.43 7.17 -8.27
C VAL A 188 -1.25 7.38 -7.34
N MET A 189 -1.51 7.91 -6.15
CA MET A 189 -0.48 8.32 -5.21
C MET A 189 -0.96 8.18 -3.76
N THR A 190 0.00 8.24 -2.86
CA THR A 190 -0.25 8.35 -1.41
C THR A 190 -0.23 9.81 -1.00
N SER A 191 -1.31 10.28 -0.38
CA SER A 191 -1.43 11.62 0.18
C SER A 191 -1.55 11.59 1.70
N LYS A 192 -1.14 12.67 2.37
CA LYS A 192 -1.30 12.86 3.82
C LYS A 192 -2.57 13.67 4.11
N ILE A 193 -3.33 13.27 5.12
CA ILE A 193 -4.52 13.97 5.63
C ILE A 193 -4.07 15.19 6.45
N SER A 194 -3.59 16.20 5.75
CA SER A 194 -3.11 17.46 6.30
C SER A 194 -3.33 18.60 5.31
N GLY A 195 -3.37 19.84 5.78
CA GLY A 195 -3.56 21.02 4.93
C GLY A 195 -4.83 20.91 4.07
N TYR A 196 -4.67 20.95 2.75
CA TYR A 196 -5.77 20.83 1.78
C TYR A 196 -6.67 19.62 2.05
N TRP A 197 -6.12 18.42 2.26
CA TRP A 197 -6.93 17.21 2.47
C TRP A 197 -7.68 17.23 3.78
N LYS A 198 -7.08 17.78 4.84
CA LYS A 198 -7.76 17.90 6.14
C LYS A 198 -8.90 18.91 6.06
N ASN A 199 -8.71 20.03 5.35
CA ASN A 199 -9.74 21.07 5.20
C ASN A 199 -10.93 20.61 4.35
N ASN A 200 -10.73 19.65 3.45
CA ASN A 200 -11.76 19.11 2.58
C ASN A 200 -12.29 17.75 3.05
N PHE A 201 -11.83 17.24 4.20
CA PHE A 201 -12.29 15.96 4.74
C PHE A 201 -13.75 16.06 5.17
N ILE A 202 -14.56 15.11 4.71
CA ILE A 202 -15.97 15.01 5.08
C ILE A 202 -16.14 13.94 6.16
N GLY A 203 -15.48 12.79 5.97
CA GLY A 203 -15.60 11.61 6.82
C GLY A 203 -15.20 10.33 6.10
N PHE A 204 -15.54 9.18 6.68
CA PHE A 204 -15.18 7.86 6.16
C PHE A 204 -16.32 6.86 6.34
N ILE A 205 -16.25 5.77 5.57
CA ILE A 205 -17.09 4.57 5.69
C ILE A 205 -16.17 3.40 6.05
N SER A 206 -16.52 2.67 7.12
CA SER A 206 -15.77 1.49 7.52
C SER A 206 -15.86 0.41 6.46
N THR A 207 -14.72 -0.16 6.05
CA THR A 207 -14.75 -1.27 5.08
C THR A 207 -15.40 -2.52 5.64
N GLU A 208 -15.40 -2.74 6.96
CA GLU A 208 -16.12 -3.87 7.56
C GLU A 208 -17.62 -3.85 7.24
N LEU A 209 -18.23 -2.68 7.11
CA LEU A 209 -19.63 -2.56 6.69
C LEU A 209 -19.87 -2.89 5.22
N ILE A 210 -18.81 -2.83 4.41
CA ILE A 210 -18.87 -3.09 2.96
C ILE A 210 -18.64 -4.59 2.69
N LEU A 211 -17.86 -5.26 3.55
CA LEU A 211 -17.48 -6.66 3.42
C LEU A 211 -18.53 -7.64 3.99
N ASN A 212 -19.39 -7.17 4.90
CA ASN A 212 -20.52 -7.94 5.45
C ASN A 212 -21.80 -7.73 4.64
#